data_AF-A0ABD0KG64-F1
#
_entry.id   AF-A0ABD0KG64-F1
#
_cell.length_a   1.000
_cell.length_b   1.000
_cell.length_c   1.000
_cell.angle_alpha   90.00
_cell.angle_beta   90.00
_cell.angle_gamma   90.00
#
_symmetry.space_group_name_H-M   'P 1'
#
loop_
_entity.id
_entity.type
_entity.pdbx_description
1 polymer ?
#
loop_
_entity_poly.entity_id
_entity_poly.type
_entity_poly.pdbx_seq_one_letter_code
_entity_poly.pdbx_strand_id
1 'polypeptide(L)'
;VLSGSHKHFAAFYREHPTVAARARKLDFVRTQEEHVKWFRERGCQLTKVPVPKGGMVLWDSRTVHDNCRPEWGRPNSDRWRFVVFVCMAPARWAKPEDLAKKRQAYSKLRMTTHWPSQGVSLFGEREADEHQVTPLKKLPDVARTEEAQLLAGMKEYDFEDGEPNGPEWDPRWEEA
;
A
#
# COMPACT_ATOMS: atom_id res chain seq x y z
N VAL A 1 -13.80 -7.41 4.23
CA VAL A 1 -12.66 -8.34 4.39
C VAL A 1 -13.16 -9.76 4.59
N LEU A 2 -12.41 -10.78 4.17
CA LEU A 2 -12.61 -12.16 4.65
C LEU A 2 -11.76 -12.34 5.92
N SER A 3 -12.40 -12.25 7.08
CA SER A 3 -11.71 -12.35 8.37
C SER A 3 -11.01 -13.70 8.51
N GLY A 4 -9.75 -13.69 8.95
CA GLY A 4 -8.91 -14.87 9.10
C GLY A 4 -8.22 -15.37 7.82
N SER A 5 -8.51 -14.81 6.64
CA SER A 5 -7.99 -15.35 5.37
C SER A 5 -6.46 -15.29 5.24
N HIS A 6 -5.80 -14.35 5.92
CA HIS A 6 -4.33 -14.24 5.92
C HIS A 6 -3.66 -15.51 6.47
N LYS A 7 -4.34 -16.26 7.37
CA LYS A 7 -3.85 -17.54 7.92
C LYS A 7 -3.83 -18.67 6.89
N HIS A 8 -4.53 -18.50 5.77
CA HIS A 8 -4.65 -19.49 4.71
C HIS A 8 -3.95 -19.05 3.41
N PHE A 9 -3.19 -17.95 3.43
CA PHE A 9 -2.58 -17.36 2.24
C PHE A 9 -1.66 -18.34 1.50
N ALA A 10 -0.72 -18.99 2.20
CA ALA A 10 0.20 -19.96 1.60
C ALA A 10 -0.55 -21.19 1.06
N ALA A 11 -1.47 -21.74 1.84
CA ALA A 11 -2.31 -22.87 1.42
C ALA A 11 -3.15 -22.53 0.17
N PHE A 12 -3.74 -21.33 0.12
CA PHE A 12 -4.54 -20.88 -1.02
C PHE A 12 -3.72 -20.89 -2.31
N TYR A 13 -2.52 -20.30 -2.32
CA TYR A 13 -1.69 -20.26 -3.51
C TYR A 13 -1.06 -21.62 -3.88
N ARG A 14 -0.81 -22.49 -2.90
CA ARG A 14 -0.39 -23.87 -3.16
C ARG A 14 -1.49 -24.68 -3.86
N GLU A 15 -2.74 -24.52 -3.44
CA GLU A 15 -3.90 -25.22 -4.02
C GLU A 15 -4.41 -24.58 -5.33
N HIS A 16 -4.04 -23.31 -5.60
CA HIS A 16 -4.44 -22.57 -6.81
C HIS A 16 -3.21 -22.05 -7.58
N PRO A 17 -2.40 -22.93 -8.19
CA PRO A 17 -1.13 -22.55 -8.81
C PRO A 17 -1.29 -21.58 -9.99
N THR A 18 -2.41 -21.62 -10.72
CA THR A 18 -2.72 -20.67 -11.79
C THR A 18 -2.95 -19.26 -11.24
N VAL A 19 -3.61 -19.15 -10.09
CA VAL A 19 -3.81 -17.90 -9.36
C VAL A 19 -2.48 -17.39 -8.81
N ALA A 20 -1.64 -18.29 -8.28
CA ALA A 20 -0.29 -17.94 -7.81
C ALA A 20 0.60 -17.39 -8.93
N ALA A 21 0.62 -18.04 -10.09
CA ALA A 21 1.37 -17.58 -11.26
C ALA A 21 0.91 -16.18 -11.71
N ARG A 22 -0.40 -15.93 -11.70
CA ARG A 22 -0.95 -14.61 -12.05
C ARG A 22 -0.61 -13.55 -11.01
N ALA A 23 -0.71 -13.87 -9.72
CA ALA A 23 -0.39 -12.96 -8.62
C ALA A 23 1.08 -12.52 -8.68
N ARG A 24 2.01 -13.45 -8.93
CA ARG A 24 3.44 -13.13 -9.09
C ARG A 24 3.74 -12.17 -10.25
N LYS A 25 2.86 -12.09 -11.25
CA LYS A 25 3.03 -11.21 -12.42
C LYS A 25 2.37 -9.84 -12.23
N LEU A 26 1.26 -9.77 -11.50
CA LEU A 26 0.41 -8.58 -11.42
C LEU A 26 0.43 -7.91 -10.04
N ASP A 27 1.13 -8.50 -9.07
CA ASP A 27 1.12 -8.14 -7.63
C ASP A 27 -0.25 -8.19 -6.95
N PHE A 28 -1.31 -8.50 -7.70
CA PHE A 28 -2.66 -8.73 -7.19
C PHE A 28 -3.43 -9.70 -8.09
N VAL A 29 -4.43 -10.38 -7.52
CA VAL A 29 -5.45 -11.10 -8.30
C VAL A 29 -6.82 -10.80 -7.72
N ARG A 30 -7.79 -10.55 -8.61
CA ARG A 30 -9.18 -10.44 -8.22
C ARG A 30 -9.72 -11.81 -7.79
N THR A 31 -10.20 -11.90 -6.56
CA THR A 31 -10.84 -13.10 -6.02
C THR A 31 -12.14 -13.39 -6.79
N GLN A 32 -12.35 -14.66 -7.15
CA GLN A 32 -13.57 -15.15 -7.81
C GLN A 32 -14.47 -15.85 -6.78
N GLU A 33 -15.70 -16.19 -7.18
CA GLU A 33 -16.68 -16.78 -6.26
C GLU A 33 -16.21 -18.11 -5.67
N GLU A 34 -15.56 -18.96 -6.48
CA GLU A 34 -14.97 -20.22 -6.04
C GLU A 34 -13.85 -20.02 -5.02
N HIS A 35 -13.03 -18.98 -5.18
CA HIS A 35 -11.99 -18.63 -4.20
C HIS A 35 -12.61 -18.15 -2.88
N VAL A 36 -13.67 -17.33 -2.94
CA VAL A 36 -14.40 -16.90 -1.73
C VAL A 36 -15.01 -18.10 -1.01
N LYS A 37 -15.59 -19.04 -1.76
CA LYS A 37 -16.13 -20.29 -1.19
C LYS A 37 -15.04 -21.11 -0.48
N TRP A 38 -13.87 -21.27 -1.10
CA TRP A 38 -12.74 -21.99 -0.51
C TRP A 38 -12.31 -21.41 0.85
N PHE A 39 -12.27 -20.06 0.98
CA PHE A 39 -11.97 -19.41 2.26
C PHE A 39 -13.10 -19.60 3.28
N ARG A 40 -14.37 -19.53 2.86
CA ARG A 40 -15.53 -19.75 3.75
C ARG A 40 -15.58 -21.15 4.33
N GLU A 41 -15.27 -22.17 3.53
CA GLU A 41 -15.17 -23.57 3.99
C GLU A 41 -14.08 -23.78 5.04
N ARG A 42 -13.10 -22.87 5.10
CA ARG A 42 -12.04 -22.83 6.12
C ARG A 42 -12.34 -21.86 7.28
N GLY A 43 -13.61 -21.49 7.44
CA GLY A 43 -14.07 -20.66 8.54
C GLY A 43 -13.84 -19.16 8.37
N CYS A 44 -13.37 -18.70 7.20
CA CYS A 44 -13.21 -17.27 6.95
C CYS A 44 -14.57 -16.61 6.68
N GLN A 45 -14.87 -15.53 7.40
CA GLN A 45 -16.18 -14.87 7.31
C GLN A 45 -16.08 -13.50 6.63
N LEU A 46 -17.02 -13.21 5.73
CA LEU A 46 -17.12 -11.89 5.12
C LEU A 46 -17.58 -10.88 6.18
N THR A 47 -16.67 -9.98 6.54
CA THR A 47 -16.89 -8.98 7.58
C THR A 47 -16.79 -7.58 6.96
N LYS A 48 -17.83 -6.77 7.19
CA LYS A 48 -17.82 -5.33 6.89
C LYS A 48 -17.21 -4.61 8.09
N VAL A 49 -16.17 -3.83 7.86
CA VAL A 49 -15.48 -3.06 8.90
C VAL A 49 -15.92 -1.60 8.81
N PRO A 50 -16.83 -1.13 9.68
CA PRO A 50 -17.20 0.28 9.72
C PRO A 50 -16.07 1.10 10.34
N VAL A 51 -15.80 2.27 9.75
CA VAL A 51 -14.72 3.16 10.20
C VAL A 51 -15.29 4.57 10.31
N PRO A 52 -15.25 5.21 11.48
CA PRO A 52 -15.71 6.59 11.62
C PRO A 52 -14.77 7.56 10.89
N LYS A 53 -15.24 8.80 10.68
CA LYS A 53 -14.38 9.89 10.18
C LYS A 53 -13.15 10.02 11.10
N GLY A 54 -11.96 10.03 10.49
CA GLY A 54 -10.69 10.10 11.23
C GLY A 54 -10.25 8.76 11.84
N GLY A 55 -11.05 7.70 11.70
CA GLY A 55 -10.64 6.35 12.08
C GLY A 55 -9.61 5.78 11.11
N MET A 56 -8.79 4.87 11.62
CA MET A 56 -7.76 4.17 10.87
C MET A 56 -8.06 2.68 10.86
N VAL A 57 -7.77 2.01 9.75
CA VAL A 57 -7.81 0.54 9.64
C VAL A 57 -6.43 0.07 9.26
N LEU A 58 -5.89 -0.84 10.06
CA LEU A 58 -4.68 -1.58 9.77
C LEU A 58 -5.06 -3.05 9.56
N TRP A 59 -4.50 -3.67 8.54
CA TRP A 59 -4.74 -5.09 8.25
C TRP A 59 -3.46 -5.75 7.74
N ASP A 60 -3.37 -7.07 7.95
CA ASP A 60 -2.34 -7.90 7.34
C ASP A 60 -2.52 -7.92 5.82
N SER A 61 -1.48 -7.57 5.05
CA SER A 61 -1.53 -7.44 3.59
C SER A 61 -1.99 -8.71 2.86
N ARG A 62 -1.89 -9.88 3.50
CA ARG A 62 -2.36 -11.19 3.00
C ARG A 62 -3.87 -11.39 3.17
N THR A 63 -4.55 -10.50 3.90
CA THR A 63 -5.99 -10.59 4.12
C THR A 63 -6.72 -10.24 2.82
N VAL A 64 -7.65 -11.10 2.39
CA VAL A 64 -8.53 -10.83 1.25
C VAL A 64 -9.48 -9.72 1.65
N HIS A 65 -9.46 -8.63 0.89
CA HIS A 65 -10.20 -7.43 1.20
C HIS A 65 -10.72 -6.75 -0.07
N ASP A 66 -11.78 -5.97 0.10
CA ASP A 66 -12.39 -5.18 -0.95
C ASP A 66 -13.06 -3.94 -0.37
N ASN A 67 -13.33 -2.98 -1.24
CA ASN A 67 -14.17 -1.84 -0.90
C ASN A 67 -15.64 -2.24 -0.97
N CYS A 68 -16.40 -1.90 0.08
CA CYS A 68 -17.85 -2.04 0.03
C CYS A 68 -18.44 -1.08 -1.02
N ARG A 69 -19.41 -1.55 -1.80
CA ARG A 69 -20.17 -0.70 -2.74
C ARG A 69 -20.99 0.34 -1.96
N PRO A 70 -21.26 1.52 -2.55
CA PRO A 70 -22.20 2.46 -1.93
C PRO A 70 -23.58 1.80 -1.78
N GLU A 71 -24.19 1.98 -0.62
CA GLU A 71 -25.54 1.48 -0.32
C GLU A 71 -26.55 2.59 -0.59
N TRP A 72 -27.63 2.25 -1.29
CA TRP A 72 -28.74 3.19 -1.51
C TRP A 72 -29.48 3.46 -0.19
N GLY A 73 -29.96 4.69 -0.01
CA GLY A 73 -30.65 5.07 1.23
C GLY A 73 -29.74 5.17 2.48
N ARG A 74 -28.41 5.11 2.32
CA ARG A 74 -27.49 5.25 3.46
C ARG A 74 -27.68 6.60 4.18
N PRO A 75 -27.50 6.67 5.50
CA PRO A 75 -27.45 7.94 6.22
C PRO A 75 -26.37 8.89 5.66
N ASN A 76 -26.65 10.20 5.66
CA ASN A 76 -25.75 11.24 5.14
C ASN A 76 -25.32 10.98 3.68
N SER A 77 -26.28 10.77 2.78
CA SER A 77 -26.07 10.44 1.37
C SER A 77 -25.32 11.52 0.58
N ASP A 78 -25.33 12.75 1.08
CA ASP A 78 -24.61 13.94 0.59
C ASP A 78 -23.09 13.90 0.82
N ARG A 79 -22.63 13.08 1.75
CA ARG A 79 -21.19 13.02 2.11
C ARG A 79 -20.39 12.11 1.19
N TRP A 80 -19.11 12.41 1.02
CA TRP A 80 -18.20 11.58 0.23
C TRP A 80 -17.44 10.60 1.14
N ARG A 81 -17.20 9.39 0.65
CA ARG A 81 -16.24 8.48 1.28
C ARG A 81 -14.85 8.84 0.76
N PHE A 82 -14.04 9.44 1.61
CA PHE A 82 -12.64 9.77 1.31
C PHE A 82 -11.72 8.96 2.21
N VAL A 83 -10.71 8.33 1.62
CA VAL A 83 -9.71 7.53 2.33
C VAL A 83 -8.32 7.90 1.81
N VAL A 84 -7.34 7.85 2.69
CA VAL A 84 -5.92 7.99 2.34
C VAL A 84 -5.28 6.64 2.60
N PHE A 85 -4.75 6.01 1.55
CA PHE A 85 -3.97 4.79 1.69
C PHE A 85 -2.55 5.16 2.10
N VAL A 86 -2.06 4.49 3.14
CA VAL A 86 -0.71 4.66 3.66
C VAL A 86 -0.04 3.30 3.64
N CYS A 87 1.03 3.17 2.86
CA CYS A 87 1.89 2.01 2.85
C CYS A 87 3.23 2.40 3.49
N MET A 88 3.69 1.63 4.48
CA MET A 88 4.94 1.87 5.18
C MET A 88 5.75 0.58 5.21
N ALA A 89 7.05 0.73 5.04
CA ALA A 89 8.03 -0.32 5.25
C ALA A 89 9.21 0.27 6.03
N PRO A 90 9.96 -0.53 6.81
CA PRO A 90 11.18 -0.08 7.46
C PRO A 90 12.12 0.66 6.49
N ALA A 91 12.66 1.79 6.93
CA ALA A 91 13.63 2.56 6.13
C ALA A 91 14.86 1.71 5.77
N ARG A 92 15.25 0.79 6.67
CA ARG A 92 16.30 -0.20 6.45
C ARG A 92 16.01 -1.22 5.34
N TRP A 93 14.90 -1.13 4.61
CA TRP A 93 14.66 -1.96 3.42
C TRP A 93 14.84 -1.17 2.11
N ALA A 94 14.98 0.16 2.18
CA ALA A 94 15.04 1.00 1.00
C ALA A 94 16.46 1.08 0.46
N LYS A 95 16.70 0.57 -0.75
CA LYS A 95 18.02 0.58 -1.38
C LYS A 95 18.45 2.01 -1.78
N PRO A 96 19.75 2.28 -1.96
CA PRO A 96 20.24 3.61 -2.35
C PRO A 96 19.56 4.15 -3.63
N GLU A 97 19.30 3.30 -4.62
CA GLU A 97 18.59 3.68 -5.85
C GLU A 97 17.12 4.06 -5.63
N ASP A 98 16.46 3.46 -4.64
CA ASP A 98 15.08 3.75 -4.29
C ASP A 98 14.98 5.05 -3.47
N LEU A 99 15.94 5.28 -2.56
CA LEU A 99 16.09 6.55 -1.85
C LEU A 99 16.37 7.71 -2.82
N ALA A 100 17.21 7.50 -3.84
CA ALA A 100 17.44 8.51 -4.88
C ALA A 100 16.15 8.89 -5.62
N LYS A 101 15.30 7.92 -5.96
CA LYS A 101 13.99 8.19 -6.59
C LYS A 101 13.03 8.88 -5.64
N LYS A 102 13.02 8.51 -4.36
CA LYS A 102 12.23 9.19 -3.32
C LYS A 102 12.63 10.66 -3.16
N ARG A 103 13.92 10.97 -3.12
CA ARG A 103 14.43 12.36 -3.11
C ARG A 103 13.96 13.14 -4.34
N GLN A 104 14.00 12.50 -5.52
CA GLN A 104 13.48 13.09 -6.74
C GLN A 104 11.96 13.31 -6.66
N ALA A 105 11.20 12.35 -6.14
CA ALA A 105 9.76 12.46 -5.94
C ALA A 105 9.41 13.65 -5.04
N TYR A 106 10.09 13.75 -3.89
CA TYR A 106 9.88 14.79 -2.91
C TYR A 106 10.25 16.18 -3.45
N SER A 107 11.41 16.31 -4.10
CA SER A 107 11.90 17.60 -4.62
C SER A 107 11.10 18.10 -5.82
N LYS A 108 10.61 17.19 -6.67
CA LYS A 108 9.86 17.51 -7.89
C LYS A 108 8.33 17.39 -7.72
N LEU A 109 7.86 17.09 -6.51
CA LEU A 109 6.43 16.90 -6.20
C LEU A 109 5.75 15.83 -7.08
N ARG A 110 6.48 14.74 -7.34
CA ARG A 110 6.01 13.60 -8.15
C ARG A 110 5.49 12.47 -7.29
N MET A 111 4.64 11.64 -7.88
CA MET A 111 4.12 10.43 -7.25
C MET A 111 5.00 9.21 -7.55
N THR A 112 5.02 8.26 -6.63
CA THR A 112 5.72 6.98 -6.77
C THR A 112 4.76 5.81 -6.94
N THR A 113 5.27 4.67 -7.37
CA THR A 113 4.60 3.37 -7.25
C THR A 113 4.24 3.02 -5.80
N HIS A 114 3.40 1.99 -5.64
CA HIS A 114 2.79 1.61 -4.36
C HIS A 114 3.79 1.14 -3.29
N TRP A 115 4.81 0.35 -3.65
CA TRP A 115 5.72 -0.25 -2.66
C TRP A 115 6.70 0.81 -2.12
N PRO A 116 6.76 1.04 -0.80
CA PRO A 116 7.41 2.23 -0.25
C PRO A 116 8.91 2.05 0.01
N SER A 117 9.49 0.85 -0.10
CA SER A 117 10.94 0.63 0.15
C SER A 117 11.72 0.24 -1.10
N GLN A 118 11.25 -0.76 -1.86
CA GLN A 118 12.01 -1.36 -2.96
C GLN A 118 11.33 -1.16 -4.32
N GLY A 119 12.11 -1.10 -5.41
CA GLY A 119 11.54 -1.01 -6.75
C GLY A 119 10.67 0.24 -6.95
N VAL A 120 10.97 1.30 -6.19
CA VAL A 120 10.29 2.58 -6.28
C VAL A 120 10.45 3.08 -7.70
N SER A 121 9.39 3.57 -8.30
CA SER A 121 9.42 4.17 -9.64
C SER A 121 8.54 5.41 -9.66
N LEU A 122 8.92 6.41 -10.45
CA LEU A 122 8.18 7.65 -10.57
C LEU A 122 7.12 7.54 -11.66
N PHE A 123 5.89 7.92 -11.35
CA PHE A 123 4.88 8.15 -12.38
C PHE A 123 5.29 9.34 -13.25
N GLY A 124 4.97 9.30 -14.54
CA GLY A 124 5.23 10.38 -15.49
C GLY A 124 4.71 11.73 -15.00
N GLU A 125 5.36 12.81 -15.45
CA GLU A 125 4.92 14.16 -15.12
C GLU A 125 3.55 14.40 -15.77
N ARG A 126 2.59 14.86 -14.97
CA ARG A 126 1.28 15.25 -15.47
C ARG A 126 1.27 16.76 -15.63
N GLU A 127 1.07 17.21 -16.86
CA GLU A 127 0.64 18.59 -17.10
C GLU A 127 -0.80 18.77 -16.61
N ALA A 128 -1.22 20.03 -16.42
CA ALA A 128 -2.60 20.32 -16.13
C ALA A 128 -3.48 19.82 -17.29
N ASP A 129 -4.38 18.87 -17.00
CA ASP A 129 -5.32 18.37 -17.99
C ASP A 129 -6.58 19.25 -18.04
N GLU A 130 -7.46 18.95 -19.01
CA GLU A 130 -8.77 19.58 -19.20
C GLU A 130 -9.68 19.48 -17.96
N HIS A 131 -9.34 18.66 -16.97
CA HIS A 131 -10.07 18.49 -15.71
C HIS A 131 -9.55 19.36 -14.57
N GLN A 132 -8.65 20.32 -14.85
CA GLN A 132 -8.17 21.33 -13.90
C GLN A 132 -7.50 20.75 -12.65
N VAL A 133 -6.91 19.54 -12.73
CA VAL A 133 -6.08 19.04 -11.65
C VAL A 133 -4.81 19.88 -11.60
N THR A 134 -4.77 20.86 -10.70
CA THR A 134 -3.63 21.74 -10.54
C THR A 134 -2.50 20.98 -9.85
N PRO A 135 -1.34 20.79 -10.50
CA PRO A 135 -0.21 20.14 -9.86
C PRO A 135 0.21 20.92 -8.60
N LEU A 136 0.56 20.20 -7.55
CA LEU A 136 1.10 20.83 -6.35
C LEU A 136 2.40 21.55 -6.73
N LYS A 137 2.49 22.85 -6.42
CA LYS A 137 3.69 23.66 -6.71
C LYS A 137 4.62 23.82 -5.50
N LYS A 138 4.10 23.58 -4.30
CA LYS A 138 4.84 23.71 -3.04
C LYS A 138 4.27 22.77 -1.99
N LEU A 139 5.13 22.11 -1.22
CA LEU A 139 4.73 21.35 -0.05
C LEU A 139 4.24 22.28 1.07
N PRO A 140 3.17 21.91 1.80
CA PRO A 140 2.77 22.61 3.01
C PRO A 140 3.86 22.47 4.09
N ASP A 141 3.87 23.38 5.07
CA ASP A 141 4.90 23.46 6.12
C ASP A 141 5.06 22.15 6.89
N VAL A 142 3.94 21.49 7.21
CA VAL A 142 3.91 20.18 7.89
C VAL A 142 4.63 19.09 7.10
N ALA A 143 4.64 19.18 5.76
CA ALA A 143 5.31 18.22 4.90
C ALA A 143 6.79 18.56 4.66
N ARG A 144 7.31 19.64 5.27
CA ARG A 144 8.70 20.10 5.14
C ARG A 144 9.52 19.92 6.42
N THR A 145 8.90 19.40 7.49
CA THR A 145 9.58 19.07 8.75
C THR A 145 10.65 18.00 8.52
N GLU A 146 11.58 17.88 9.47
CA GLU A 146 12.60 16.82 9.42
C GLU A 146 11.98 15.43 9.44
N GLU A 147 10.97 15.21 10.29
CA GLU A 147 10.23 13.96 10.35
C GLU A 147 9.57 13.62 8.99
N ALA A 148 8.92 14.59 8.34
CA ALA A 148 8.33 14.37 7.02
C ALA A 148 9.40 14.03 5.97
N GLN A 149 10.57 14.66 6.04
CA GLN A 149 11.69 14.37 5.14
C GLN A 149 12.27 12.97 5.38
N LEU A 150 12.35 12.50 6.63
CA LEU A 150 12.76 11.14 6.98
C LEU A 150 11.74 10.12 6.47
N LEU A 151 10.44 10.33 6.72
CA LEU A 151 9.37 9.45 6.25
C LEU A 151 9.31 9.39 4.71
N ALA A 152 9.52 10.51 4.04
CA ALA A 152 9.55 10.57 2.58
C ALA A 152 10.82 9.97 1.96
N GLY A 153 11.84 9.64 2.77
CA GLY A 153 13.16 9.20 2.28
C GLY A 153 13.94 10.31 1.56
N MET A 154 13.62 11.58 1.87
CA MET A 154 14.46 12.71 1.48
C MET A 154 15.74 12.74 2.32
N LYS A 155 15.58 12.55 3.62
CA LYS A 155 16.65 12.28 4.59
C LYS A 155 16.74 10.80 4.89
N GLU A 156 17.89 10.37 5.37
CA GLU A 156 18.16 9.01 5.82
C GLU A 156 18.10 8.94 7.35
N TYR A 157 17.72 7.77 7.88
CA TYR A 157 17.74 7.53 9.33
C TYR A 157 19.17 7.21 9.77
N ASP A 158 19.61 7.73 10.90
CA ASP A 158 20.79 7.21 11.58
C ASP A 158 20.33 6.05 12.48
N PHE A 159 20.80 4.83 12.21
CA PHE A 159 20.48 3.64 13.00
C PHE A 159 21.49 3.39 14.14
N GLU A 160 22.49 4.26 14.30
CA GLU A 160 23.57 4.15 15.28
C GLU A 160 24.43 2.87 15.13
N ASP A 161 24.31 2.16 14.01
CA ASP A 161 25.07 0.95 13.69
C ASP A 161 26.26 1.22 12.74
N GLY A 162 26.40 2.46 12.26
CA GLY A 162 27.43 2.86 11.30
C GLY A 162 27.19 2.37 9.87
N GLU A 163 26.07 1.69 9.63
CA GLU A 163 25.70 1.15 8.32
C GLU A 163 24.81 2.14 7.55
N PRO A 164 24.92 2.19 6.21
CA PRO A 164 24.07 3.03 5.40
C PRO A 164 22.61 2.56 5.40
N ASN A 165 21.69 3.45 5.02
CA ASN A 165 20.33 3.00 4.71
C ASN A 165 20.38 2.19 3.41
N GLY A 166 19.69 1.04 3.40
CA GLY A 166 19.61 0.21 2.21
C GLY A 166 20.56 -0.98 2.24
N PRO A 167 20.09 -2.16 2.64
CA PRO A 167 20.89 -3.36 2.68
C PRO A 167 21.21 -3.88 1.28
N GLU A 168 22.32 -4.60 1.16
CA GLU A 168 22.63 -5.41 -0.04
C GLU A 168 21.69 -6.63 -0.18
N TRP A 169 20.90 -6.92 0.84
CA TRP A 169 19.94 -8.02 0.87
C TRP A 169 18.50 -7.52 0.71
N ASP A 170 17.65 -8.35 0.10
CA ASP A 170 16.20 -8.14 0.08
C ASP A 170 15.53 -8.84 1.26
N PRO A 171 14.49 -8.25 1.89
CA PRO A 171 13.76 -8.89 2.98
C PRO A 171 13.26 -10.27 2.55
N ARG A 172 13.62 -11.27 3.34
CA ARG A 172 13.11 -12.63 3.18
C ARG A 172 11.89 -12.79 4.06
N TRP A 173 10.80 -13.23 3.47
CA TRP A 173 9.60 -13.60 4.20
C TRP A 173 9.64 -15.10 4.44
N GLU A 174 9.56 -15.52 5.69
CA GLU A 174 9.31 -16.93 5.98
C GLU A 174 7.90 -17.28 5.46
N GLU A 175 7.80 -18.34 4.67
CA GLU A 175 6.50 -18.91 4.31
C GLU A 175 5.91 -19.52 5.59
N ALA A 176 4.93 -18.81 6.19
CA ALA A 176 4.16 -19.30 7.32
C ALA A 176 3.23 -20.46 6.94
#